data_AF-A0A536FQI1-F1
#
_entry.id   AF-A0A536FQI1-F1
#
_cell.length_a   1.000
_cell.length_b   1.000
_cell.length_c   1.000
_cell.angle_alpha   90.00
_cell.angle_beta   90.00
_cell.angle_gamma   90.00
#
_symmetry.space_group_name_H-M   'P 1'
#
loop_
_entity.id
_entity.type
_entity.pdbx_description
1 polymer ?
#
loop_
_entity_poly.entity_id
_entity_poly.type
_entity_poly.pdbx_seq_one_letter_code
_entity_poly.pdbx_strand_id
1 'polypeptide(L)'
;MFEAGAALVAWLGMSLIVLADGRRSLALGAALATTGVALVVFQGAGLIDAGALALGGAVMVVRRLTDGPVGWQLMPPGSTPRLVLCIAAGLLALWIAFSVTTGAGAALRFAVMTVVGLGGARVLSSDERSVLLTSVGLLALAIAAMAGMGDAWQGPWPYVAAALVATGAGWLPVRAPNAA
;
A
#
# COMPACT_ATOMS: atom_id res chain seq x y z
N MET A 1 3.98 20.72 4.80
CA MET A 1 3.90 20.54 3.33
C MET A 1 4.46 19.20 2.87
N PHE A 2 5.62 18.78 3.37
CA PHE A 2 6.26 17.51 2.97
C PHE A 2 5.40 16.27 3.26
N GLU A 3 4.73 16.20 4.41
CA GLU A 3 3.83 15.08 4.76
C GLU A 3 2.65 14.90 3.81
N ALA A 4 2.01 16.00 3.40
CA ALA A 4 0.89 15.96 2.45
C ALA A 4 1.35 15.44 1.08
N GLY A 5 2.54 15.85 0.62
CA GLY A 5 3.17 15.32 -0.59
C GLY A 5 3.45 13.83 -0.47
N ALA A 6 4.00 13.36 0.65
CA ALA A 6 4.27 11.95 0.89
C ALA A 6 2.98 11.10 0.93
N ALA A 7 1.91 11.62 1.52
CA ALA A 7 0.62 10.94 1.54
C ALA A 7 -0.05 10.88 0.15
N LEU A 8 0.10 11.94 -0.66
CA LEU A 8 -0.30 11.93 -2.07
C LEU A 8 0.49 10.89 -2.88
N VAL A 9 1.80 10.77 -2.62
CA VAL A 9 2.64 9.72 -3.24
C VAL A 9 2.15 8.33 -2.85
N ALA A 10 1.71 8.12 -1.61
CA ALA A 10 1.11 6.86 -1.18
C ALA A 10 -0.20 6.54 -1.94
N TRP A 11 -1.09 7.53 -2.09
CA TRP A 11 -2.32 7.40 -2.88
C TRP A 11 -2.03 7.10 -4.35
N LEU A 12 -1.05 7.78 -4.94
CA LEU A 12 -0.67 7.58 -6.34
C LEU A 12 -0.08 6.18 -6.55
N GLY A 13 0.80 5.74 -5.65
CA GLY A 13 1.35 4.38 -5.67
C GLY A 13 0.28 3.30 -5.60
N MET A 14 -0.69 3.45 -4.69
CA MET A 14 -1.79 2.50 -4.57
C MET A 14 -2.74 2.55 -5.78
N SER A 15 -3.00 3.74 -6.32
CA SER A 15 -3.82 3.90 -7.52
C SER A 15 -3.19 3.21 -8.74
N LEU A 16 -1.87 3.24 -8.87
CA LEU A 16 -1.15 2.51 -9.91
C LEU A 16 -1.31 1.00 -9.79
N ILE A 17 -1.31 0.46 -8.56
CA ILE A 17 -1.53 -0.98 -8.31
C ILE A 17 -2.95 -1.38 -8.70
N VAL A 18 -3.94 -0.51 -8.48
CA VAL A 18 -5.32 -0.78 -8.88
C VAL A 18 -5.49 -0.74 -10.41
N LEU A 19 -4.80 0.19 -11.07
CA LEU A 19 -4.93 0.42 -12.50
C LEU A 19 -4.06 -0.48 -13.37
N ALA A 20 -3.07 -1.14 -12.80
CA ALA A 20 -2.08 -1.88 -13.56
C ALA A 20 -2.01 -3.35 -13.18
N ASP A 21 -1.86 -4.19 -14.20
CA ASP A 21 -1.79 -5.65 -14.05
C ASP A 21 -0.39 -6.20 -14.38
N GLY A 22 0.55 -5.33 -14.76
CA GLY A 22 1.91 -5.69 -15.17
C GLY A 22 2.92 -5.67 -14.02
N ARG A 23 3.95 -6.52 -14.08
CA ARG A 23 4.96 -6.60 -13.00
C ARG A 23 5.72 -5.29 -12.75
N ARG A 24 6.00 -4.50 -13.81
CA ARG A 24 6.78 -3.24 -13.68
C ARG A 24 5.98 -2.14 -13.00
N SER A 25 4.70 -2.04 -13.34
CA SER A 25 3.78 -1.05 -12.77
C SER A 25 3.37 -1.42 -11.35
N LEU A 26 3.19 -2.71 -11.05
CA LEU A 26 3.02 -3.20 -9.68
C LEU A 26 4.25 -2.89 -8.81
N ALA A 27 5.47 -3.12 -9.32
CA ALA A 27 6.69 -2.77 -8.60
C ALA A 27 6.82 -1.27 -8.37
N LEU A 28 6.52 -0.44 -9.37
CA LEU A 28 6.56 1.01 -9.26
C LEU A 28 5.49 1.54 -8.30
N GLY A 29 4.26 1.04 -8.40
CA GLY A 29 3.16 1.38 -7.48
C GLY A 29 3.48 0.98 -6.04
N ALA A 30 4.06 -0.20 -5.84
CA ALA A 30 4.52 -0.67 -4.54
C ALA A 30 5.65 0.21 -3.97
N ALA A 31 6.60 0.64 -4.82
CA ALA A 31 7.67 1.52 -4.42
C ALA A 31 7.10 2.87 -3.96
N LEU A 32 6.22 3.49 -4.76
CA LEU A 32 5.59 4.76 -4.41
C LEU A 32 4.71 4.64 -3.15
N ALA A 33 3.91 3.58 -3.04
CA ALA A 33 3.06 3.36 -1.86
C ALA A 33 3.90 3.20 -0.59
N THR A 34 4.95 2.36 -0.64
CA THR A 34 5.86 2.13 0.49
C THR A 34 6.60 3.41 0.85
N THR A 35 7.19 4.11 -0.13
CA THR A 35 7.96 5.33 0.11
C THR A 35 7.05 6.42 0.67
N GLY A 36 5.85 6.60 0.13
CA GLY A 36 4.88 7.56 0.64
C GLY A 36 4.51 7.28 2.10
N VAL A 37 4.16 6.04 2.43
CA VAL A 37 3.82 5.65 3.81
C VAL A 37 5.02 5.79 4.75
N ALA A 38 6.20 5.31 4.36
CA ALA A 38 7.41 5.38 5.17
C ALA A 38 7.84 6.84 5.45
N LEU A 39 7.73 7.74 4.46
CA LEU A 39 8.04 9.15 4.64
C LEU A 39 7.06 9.85 5.58
N VAL A 40 5.77 9.47 5.57
CA VAL A 40 4.81 10.01 6.53
C VAL A 40 5.09 9.47 7.93
N VAL A 41 5.41 8.18 8.07
CA VAL A 41 5.76 7.57 9.37
C VAL A 41 7.07 8.15 9.92
N PHE A 42 8.05 8.45 9.08
CA PHE A 42 9.32 9.05 9.48
C PHE A 42 9.14 10.36 10.26
N GLN A 43 8.16 11.18 9.86
CA GLN A 43 7.90 12.48 10.47
C GLN A 43 7.24 12.35 11.85
N GLY A 44 6.47 11.27 12.08
CA GLY A 44 5.74 11.06 13.34
C GLY A 44 6.44 10.13 14.34
N ALA A 45 7.00 9.01 13.86
CA ALA A 45 7.52 7.92 14.69
C ALA A 45 9.06 7.79 14.63
N GLY A 46 9.71 8.49 13.70
CA GLY A 46 11.17 8.55 13.61
C GLY A 46 11.80 7.52 12.66
N LEU A 47 13.14 7.50 12.65
CA LEU A 47 13.94 6.80 11.63
C LEU A 47 13.81 5.28 11.68
N ILE A 48 13.74 4.70 12.88
CA ILE A 48 13.76 3.24 13.07
C ILE A 48 12.49 2.62 12.46
N ASP A 49 11.34 3.19 12.77
CA ASP A 49 10.04 2.69 12.34
C ASP A 49 9.82 2.86 10.83
N ALA A 50 10.20 4.03 10.31
CA ALA A 50 10.21 4.28 8.87
C ALA A 50 11.19 3.36 8.13
N GLY A 51 12.36 3.11 8.72
CA GLY A 51 13.37 2.21 8.18
C GLY A 51 12.86 0.77 8.06
N ALA A 52 12.18 0.27 9.09
CA ALA A 52 11.58 -1.07 9.06
C ALA A 52 10.54 -1.22 7.93
N LEU A 53 9.64 -0.24 7.79
CA LEU A 53 8.65 -0.22 6.71
C LEU A 53 9.31 -0.14 5.32
N ALA A 54 10.30 0.75 5.17
CA ALA A 54 11.02 0.93 3.92
C ALA A 54 11.76 -0.34 3.50
N LEU A 55 12.43 -1.03 4.43
CA LEU A 55 13.11 -2.29 4.15
C LEU A 55 12.12 -3.40 3.76
N GLY A 56 11.01 -3.53 4.49
CA GLY A 56 9.97 -4.52 4.19
C GLY A 56 9.36 -4.32 2.80
N GLY A 57 9.02 -3.08 2.45
CA GLY A 57 8.48 -2.77 1.13
C GLY A 57 9.53 -2.80 0.02
N ALA A 58 10.81 -2.48 0.29
CA ALA A 58 11.88 -2.61 -0.70
C ALA A 58 12.06 -4.05 -1.16
N VAL A 59 12.04 -5.01 -0.22
CA VAL A 59 12.08 -6.45 -0.56
C VAL A 59 10.86 -6.83 -1.40
N MET A 60 9.66 -6.34 -1.05
CA MET A 60 8.45 -6.59 -1.83
C MET A 60 8.56 -6.06 -3.27
N VAL A 61 9.10 -4.85 -3.45
CA VAL A 61 9.33 -4.22 -4.76
C VAL A 61 10.30 -5.04 -5.60
N VAL A 62 11.44 -5.44 -5.04
CA VAL A 62 12.45 -6.22 -5.76
C VAL A 62 11.86 -7.53 -6.26
N ARG A 63 11.07 -8.23 -5.43
CA ARG A 63 10.43 -9.48 -5.83
C ARG A 63 9.35 -9.30 -6.89
N ARG A 64 8.66 -8.16 -6.91
CA ARG A 64 7.70 -7.86 -7.98
C ARG A 64 8.36 -7.62 -9.33
N LEU A 65 9.62 -7.22 -9.38
CA LEU A 65 10.34 -7.13 -10.65
C LEU A 65 10.60 -8.51 -11.27
N THR A 66 10.68 -9.57 -10.46
CA THR A 66 10.88 -10.94 -10.93
C THR A 66 9.56 -11.68 -11.17
N ASP A 67 8.52 -11.42 -10.37
CA ASP A 67 7.30 -12.22 -10.33
C ASP A 67 6.08 -11.51 -10.95
N GLY A 68 5.53 -12.08 -12.03
CA GLY A 68 4.25 -11.68 -12.64
C GLY A 68 4.30 -11.46 -14.16
N PRO A 69 3.18 -11.04 -14.77
CA PRO A 69 3.07 -10.80 -16.20
C PRO A 69 4.08 -9.76 -16.69
N VAL A 70 4.79 -10.08 -17.78
CA VAL A 70 5.82 -9.18 -18.34
C VAL A 70 5.17 -7.91 -18.90
N GLY A 71 5.78 -6.76 -18.60
CA GLY A 71 5.39 -5.45 -19.15
C GLY A 71 4.81 -4.50 -18.10
N TRP A 72 4.24 -3.39 -18.59
CA TRP A 72 3.61 -2.36 -17.77
C TRP A 72 2.10 -2.60 -17.59
N GLN A 73 1.40 -3.08 -18.63
CA GLN A 73 -0.05 -3.33 -18.64
C GLN A 73 -0.84 -2.26 -17.85
N LEU A 74 -0.50 -0.98 -18.10
CA LEU A 74 -1.22 0.15 -17.50
C LEU A 74 -2.53 0.32 -18.26
N MET A 75 -3.64 0.41 -17.53
CA MET A 75 -4.97 0.67 -18.12
C MET A 75 -5.33 -0.31 -19.25
N PRO A 76 -5.50 -1.61 -18.94
CA PRO A 76 -6.13 -2.50 -19.89
C PRO A 76 -7.55 -2.00 -20.27
N PRO A 77 -8.10 -2.44 -21.41
CA PRO A 77 -9.46 -2.08 -21.84
C PRO A 77 -10.47 -2.37 -20.73
N GLY A 78 -11.36 -1.42 -20.42
CA GLY A 78 -12.30 -1.52 -19.29
C GLY A 78 -11.78 -1.02 -17.94
N SER A 79 -10.69 -0.24 -17.92
CA SER A 79 -10.10 0.35 -16.71
C SER A 79 -10.84 1.59 -16.17
N THR A 80 -11.87 2.10 -16.86
CA THR A 80 -12.66 3.28 -16.47
C THR A 80 -13.28 3.16 -15.06
N PRO A 81 -13.97 2.05 -14.70
CA PRO A 81 -14.48 1.87 -13.34
C PRO A 81 -13.39 1.87 -12.26
N ARG A 82 -12.22 1.29 -12.56
CA ARG A 82 -11.07 1.27 -11.65
C ARG A 82 -10.53 2.68 -11.42
N LEU A 83 -10.45 3.50 -12.47
CA LEU A 83 -10.04 4.89 -12.38
C LEU A 83 -11.01 5.72 -11.55
N VAL A 84 -12.32 5.56 -11.78
CA VAL A 84 -13.36 6.23 -10.99
C VAL A 84 -13.25 5.82 -9.52
N LEU A 85 -13.02 4.54 -9.24
CA LEU A 85 -12.84 4.04 -7.87
C LEU A 85 -11.60 4.68 -7.20
N CYS A 86 -10.46 4.80 -7.89
CA CYS A 86 -9.27 5.47 -7.36
C CYS A 86 -9.51 6.95 -7.02
N ILE A 87 -10.22 7.67 -7.89
CA ILE A 87 -10.56 9.08 -7.68
C ILE A 87 -11.56 9.23 -6.53
N ALA A 88 -12.65 8.45 -6.55
CA ALA A 88 -13.69 8.52 -5.54
C ALA A 88 -13.17 8.13 -4.15
N ALA A 89 -12.38 7.05 -4.06
CA ALA A 89 -11.77 6.61 -2.81
C ALA A 89 -10.74 7.63 -2.29
N GLY A 90 -9.95 8.24 -3.18
CA GLY A 90 -9.02 9.32 -2.82
C GLY A 90 -9.75 10.55 -2.28
N LEU A 91 -10.78 11.02 -2.97
CA LEU A 91 -11.60 12.15 -2.51
C LEU A 91 -12.30 11.86 -1.18
N LEU A 92 -12.86 10.66 -1.03
CA LEU A 92 -13.51 10.24 0.21
C LEU A 92 -12.52 10.17 1.37
N ALA A 93 -11.37 9.54 1.17
CA ALA A 93 -10.32 9.45 2.19
C ALA A 93 -9.80 10.83 2.58
N LEU A 94 -9.63 11.73 1.59
CA LEU A 94 -9.19 13.10 1.82
C LEU A 94 -10.22 13.88 2.64
N TRP A 95 -11.50 13.76 2.27
CA TRP A 95 -12.61 14.37 2.99
C TRP A 95 -12.67 13.88 4.44
N ILE A 96 -12.58 12.57 4.68
CA ILE A 96 -12.58 12.03 6.06
C ILE A 96 -11.37 12.55 6.84
N ALA A 97 -10.17 12.47 6.26
CA ALA A 97 -8.93 12.88 6.94
C ALA A 97 -8.94 14.38 7.31
N PHE A 98 -9.47 15.24 6.44
CA PHE A 98 -9.54 16.68 6.68
C PHE A 98 -10.74 17.10 7.53
N SER A 99 -11.94 16.58 7.25
CA SER A 99 -13.19 17.07 7.86
C SER A 99 -13.53 16.40 9.18
N VAL A 100 -13.16 15.14 9.39
CA VAL A 100 -13.55 14.37 10.59
C VAL A 100 -12.44 14.35 11.64
N THR A 101 -11.18 14.27 11.22
CA THR A 101 -10.04 14.02 12.13
C THR A 101 -9.14 15.23 12.37
N THR A 102 -9.72 16.44 12.33
CA THR A 102 -9.01 17.73 12.46
C THR A 102 -7.87 17.67 13.49
N GLY A 103 -6.63 17.92 13.06
CA GLY A 103 -5.45 17.87 13.94
C GLY A 103 -4.22 17.24 13.29
N ALA A 104 -3.15 17.10 14.07
CA ALA A 104 -1.91 16.46 13.63
C ALA A 104 -2.16 15.00 13.16
N GLY A 105 -1.41 14.55 12.15
CA GLY A 105 -1.51 13.20 11.59
C GLY A 105 -2.58 13.00 10.50
N ALA A 106 -3.24 14.06 10.01
CA ALA A 106 -4.21 13.96 8.92
C ALA A 106 -3.62 13.32 7.64
N ALA A 107 -2.36 13.61 7.32
CA ALA A 107 -1.64 13.00 6.20
C ALA A 107 -1.48 11.48 6.35
N LEU A 108 -1.17 11.01 7.56
CA LEU A 108 -1.03 9.58 7.86
C LEU A 108 -2.37 8.86 7.75
N ARG A 109 -3.43 9.45 8.30
CA ARG A 109 -4.80 8.91 8.19
C ARG A 109 -5.25 8.81 6.73
N PHE A 110 -5.00 9.85 5.94
CA PHE A 110 -5.28 9.84 4.51
C PHE A 110 -4.53 8.70 3.78
N ALA A 111 -3.22 8.58 4.00
CA ALA A 111 -2.40 7.54 3.39
C ALA A 111 -2.90 6.14 3.77
N VAL A 112 -3.15 5.90 5.07
CA VAL A 112 -3.62 4.61 5.57
C VAL A 112 -5.00 4.26 5.04
N MET A 113 -5.98 5.17 5.11
CA MET A 113 -7.34 4.94 4.59
C MET A 113 -7.33 4.62 3.10
N THR A 114 -6.47 5.31 2.34
CA THR A 114 -6.32 5.08 0.91
C THR A 114 -5.74 3.70 0.62
N VAL A 115 -4.62 3.34 1.27
CA VAL A 115 -3.97 2.04 1.07
C VAL A 115 -4.89 0.91 1.50
N VAL A 116 -5.62 1.07 2.61
CA VAL A 116 -6.58 0.07 3.09
C VAL A 116 -7.79 -0.06 2.16
N GLY A 117 -8.40 1.06 1.76
CA GLY A 117 -9.58 1.05 0.90
C GLY A 117 -9.29 0.48 -0.49
N LEU A 118 -8.24 0.99 -1.15
CA LEU A 118 -7.85 0.53 -2.49
C LEU A 118 -7.21 -0.86 -2.45
N GLY A 119 -6.40 -1.16 -1.44
CA GLY A 119 -5.79 -2.47 -1.24
C GLY A 119 -6.83 -3.54 -0.99
N GLY A 120 -7.81 -3.27 -0.13
CA GLY A 120 -8.95 -4.16 0.11
C GLY A 120 -9.79 -4.37 -1.14
N ALA A 121 -10.16 -3.30 -1.85
CA ALA A 121 -10.87 -3.40 -3.11
C ALA A 121 -10.10 -4.23 -4.15
N ARG A 122 -8.77 -4.11 -4.18
CA ARG A 122 -7.96 -4.89 -5.13
C ARG A 122 -7.82 -6.35 -4.74
N VAL A 123 -7.74 -6.66 -3.45
CA VAL A 123 -7.79 -8.05 -2.94
C VAL A 123 -9.11 -8.71 -3.31
N LEU A 124 -10.23 -8.00 -3.20
CA LEU A 124 -11.56 -8.53 -3.53
C LEU A 124 -11.84 -8.66 -5.03
N SER A 125 -11.05 -8.01 -5.89
CA SER A 125 -11.33 -7.91 -7.34
C SER A 125 -10.26 -8.54 -8.23
N SER A 126 -9.27 -9.20 -7.67
CA SER A 126 -8.16 -9.77 -8.43
C SER A 126 -7.96 -11.24 -8.12
N ASP A 127 -7.96 -12.06 -9.17
CA ASP A 127 -7.59 -13.48 -9.09
C ASP A 127 -6.09 -13.68 -9.34
N GLU A 128 -5.38 -12.62 -9.77
CA GLU A 128 -3.96 -12.70 -10.10
C GLU A 128 -3.10 -12.70 -8.83
N ARG A 129 -2.33 -13.78 -8.64
CA ARG A 129 -1.47 -13.98 -7.46
C ARG A 129 -0.53 -12.81 -7.21
N SER A 130 0.01 -12.23 -8.28
CA SER A 130 0.95 -11.11 -8.18
C SER A 130 0.29 -9.88 -7.56
N VAL A 131 -0.95 -9.59 -7.94
CA VAL A 131 -1.69 -8.44 -7.45
C VAL A 131 -2.14 -8.65 -6.00
N LEU A 132 -2.63 -9.86 -5.68
CA LEU A 132 -3.09 -10.22 -4.34
C LEU A 132 -2.01 -10.06 -3.27
N LEU A 133 -0.85 -10.71 -3.47
CA LEU A 133 0.21 -10.70 -2.46
C LEU A 133 0.84 -9.30 -2.28
N THR A 134 0.84 -8.46 -3.33
CA THR A 134 1.29 -7.06 -3.21
C THR A 134 0.32 -6.24 -2.37
N SER A 135 -0.98 -6.42 -2.63
CA SER A 135 -2.03 -5.71 -1.92
C SER A 135 -2.06 -6.11 -0.44
N VAL A 136 -1.91 -7.40 -0.14
CA VAL A 136 -1.80 -7.91 1.24
C VAL A 136 -0.55 -7.37 1.94
N GLY A 137 0.61 -7.32 1.26
CA GLY A 137 1.83 -6.75 1.83
C GLY A 137 1.67 -5.26 2.17
N LEU A 138 1.06 -4.48 1.29
CA LEU A 138 0.78 -3.06 1.55
C LEU A 138 -0.28 -2.84 2.62
N LEU A 139 -1.29 -3.71 2.70
CA LEU A 139 -2.27 -3.69 3.79
C LEU A 139 -1.58 -3.92 5.14
N ALA A 140 -0.67 -4.90 5.24
CA ALA A 140 0.08 -5.15 6.47
C ALA A 140 0.91 -3.91 6.89
N LEU A 141 1.62 -3.28 5.94
CA LEU A 141 2.39 -2.06 6.20
C LEU A 141 1.49 -0.89 6.64
N ALA A 142 0.33 -0.72 6.02
CA ALA A 142 -0.64 0.31 6.39
C ALA A 142 -1.24 0.08 7.78
N ILE A 143 -1.50 -1.17 8.16
CA ILE A 143 -1.99 -1.54 9.50
C ILE A 143 -0.92 -1.22 10.56
N ALA A 144 0.35 -1.52 10.30
CA ALA A 144 1.43 -1.11 11.21
C ALA A 144 1.57 0.40 11.32
N ALA A 145 1.46 1.12 10.20
CA ALA A 145 1.42 2.58 10.20
C ALA A 145 0.22 3.13 11.01
N MET A 146 -0.91 2.42 11.01
CA MET A 146 -2.06 2.73 11.87
C MET A 146 -1.80 2.46 13.35
N ALA A 147 -1.13 1.36 13.68
CA ALA A 147 -0.80 0.99 15.06
C ALA A 147 0.03 2.08 15.77
N GLY A 148 0.95 2.73 15.04
CA GLY A 148 1.73 3.85 15.56
C GLY A 148 0.94 5.15 15.80
N MET A 149 -0.36 5.21 15.45
CA MET A 149 -1.21 6.35 15.78
C MET A 149 -1.86 6.23 17.17
N GLY A 150 -1.85 5.04 17.78
CA GLY A 150 -2.51 4.80 19.08
C GLY A 150 -1.51 4.68 20.22
N ASP A 151 -1.87 5.17 21.40
CA ASP A 151 -1.07 5.04 22.62
C ASP A 151 -0.99 3.59 23.14
N ALA A 152 -1.80 2.68 22.57
CA ALA A 152 -1.93 1.29 23.00
C ALA A 152 -0.68 0.44 22.74
N TRP A 153 0.19 0.84 21.81
CA TRP A 153 1.36 0.05 21.40
C TRP A 153 2.61 0.92 21.38
N GLN A 154 3.33 0.96 22.50
CA GLN A 154 4.62 1.66 22.59
C GLN A 154 5.74 0.71 22.18
N GLY A 155 6.25 0.85 20.95
CA GLY A 155 7.46 0.16 20.50
C GLY A 155 7.48 -0.16 18.99
N PRO A 156 8.66 -0.48 18.44
CA PRO A 156 8.87 -0.68 16.99
C PRO A 156 8.29 -1.99 16.44
N TRP A 157 7.78 -2.86 17.32
CA TRP A 157 7.34 -4.21 16.97
C TRP A 157 6.27 -4.28 15.86
N PRO A 158 5.26 -3.38 15.77
CA PRO A 158 4.23 -3.47 14.74
C PRO A 158 4.82 -3.28 13.34
N TYR A 159 5.78 -2.36 13.22
CA TYR A 159 6.49 -2.08 11.98
C TYR A 159 7.37 -3.26 11.54
N VAL A 160 8.06 -3.89 12.49
CA VAL A 160 8.87 -5.09 12.25
C VAL A 160 7.97 -6.26 11.83
N ALA A 161 6.85 -6.48 12.53
CA ALA A 161 5.91 -7.54 12.20
C ALA A 161 5.31 -7.35 10.80
N ALA A 162 4.89 -6.13 10.45
CA ALA A 162 4.38 -5.83 9.12
C ALA A 162 5.44 -5.97 8.03
N ALA A 163 6.70 -5.58 8.31
CA ALA A 163 7.80 -5.81 7.38
C ALA A 163 8.02 -7.31 7.13
N LEU A 164 7.97 -8.14 8.18
CA LEU A 164 8.04 -9.60 8.05
C LEU A 164 6.85 -10.18 7.25
N VAL A 165 5.63 -9.67 7.46
CA VAL A 165 4.46 -10.10 6.67
C VAL A 165 4.59 -9.67 5.21
N ALA A 166 4.99 -8.42 4.93
CA ALA A 166 5.16 -7.92 3.57
C ALA A 166 6.25 -8.69 2.81
N THR A 167 7.39 -8.97 3.46
CA THR A 167 8.46 -9.77 2.88
C THR A 167 8.06 -11.23 2.71
N GLY A 168 7.42 -11.82 3.72
CA GLY A 168 6.98 -13.22 3.74
C GLY A 168 5.87 -13.52 2.74
N ALA A 169 4.93 -12.59 2.54
CA ALA A 169 3.81 -12.73 1.62
C ALA A 169 4.28 -13.05 0.19
N GLY A 170 5.38 -12.46 -0.26
CA GLY A 170 5.92 -12.77 -1.59
C GLY A 170 6.36 -14.24 -1.75
N TRP A 171 6.70 -14.94 -0.66
CA TRP A 171 7.24 -16.31 -0.70
C TRP A 171 6.14 -17.37 -0.62
N LEU A 172 4.90 -16.98 -0.29
CA LEU A 172 3.81 -17.92 -0.09
C LEU A 172 3.36 -18.55 -1.42
N PRO A 173 3.43 -19.89 -1.57
CA PRO A 173 2.79 -20.59 -2.69
C PRO A 173 1.27 -20.52 -2.52
N VAL A 174 0.59 -19.78 -3.39
CA VAL A 174 -0.88 -19.84 -3.46
C VAL A 174 -1.23 -21.08 -4.29
N ARG A 175 -1.86 -22.07 -3.66
CA ARG A 175 -2.40 -23.23 -4.37
C ARG A 175 -3.47 -22.73 -5.33
N ALA A 176 -3.27 -22.91 -6.62
CA ALA A 176 -4.36 -22.80 -7.59
C ALA A 176 -5.42 -23.86 -7.20
N PRO A 177 -6.71 -23.53 -7.17
CA PRO A 177 -7.74 -24.54 -7.04
C PRO A 177 -7.57 -25.53 -8.19
N ASN A 178 -7.30 -26.80 -7.86
CA ASN A 178 -7.31 -27.86 -8.85
C ASN A 178 -8.73 -27.88 -9.44
N ALA A 179 -8.86 -27.56 -10.72
CA ALA A 179 -10.07 -27.87 -11.45
C ALA A 179 -10.21 -29.40 -11.43
N ALA A 180 -11.17 -29.88 -10.65
CA ALA A 180 -11.63 -31.26 -10.65
C ALA A 180 -12.67 -31.46 -11.75
#